data_AF-A0A938G1J5-F1
#
_entry.id   AF-A0A938G1J5-F1
#
_cell.length_a   1.000
_cell.length_b   1.000
_cell.length_c   1.000
_cell.angle_alpha   90.00
_cell.angle_beta   90.00
_cell.angle_gamma   90.00
#
_symmetry.space_group_name_H-M   'P 1'
#
loop_
_entity.id
_entity.type
_entity.pdbx_description
1 polymer ?
#
loop_
_entity_poly.entity_id
_entity_poly.type
_entity_poly.pdbx_seq_one_letter_code
_entity_poly.pdbx_strand_id
1 'polypeptide(L)' 'MADTSSDRSKHFAAIEKKHGEKAAAWLKRLKDLNTDKYQEQIAFLRENHGFSQAHANALVMYHRGSRSSN' A
#
# COMPACT_ATOMS: atom_id res chain seq x y z
N MET A 1 12.79 -13.53 -10.77
CA MET A 1 11.46 -13.94 -10.26
C MET A 1 11.39 -13.52 -8.80
N ALA A 2 10.74 -12.40 -8.48
CA ALA A 2 10.75 -11.88 -7.11
C ALA A 2 9.74 -12.67 -6.27
N ASP A 3 10.24 -13.67 -5.54
CA ASP A 3 9.51 -14.30 -4.43
C ASP A 3 9.18 -13.22 -3.40
N THR A 4 7.97 -12.71 -3.52
CA THR A 4 7.45 -11.58 -2.75
C THR A 4 6.04 -11.89 -2.26
N SER A 5 5.67 -13.18 -2.32
CA SER A 5 4.34 -13.69 -2.00
C SER A 5 4.19 -14.00 -0.52
N SER A 6 5.29 -14.21 0.22
CA SER A 6 5.21 -14.56 1.65
C SER A 6 5.04 -13.34 2.55
N ASP A 7 5.81 -12.26 2.34
CA ASP A 7 5.79 -11.10 3.24
C ASP A 7 4.73 -10.05 2.89
N ARG A 8 4.48 -9.81 1.60
CA ARG A 8 3.43 -8.85 1.19
C ARG A 8 2.04 -9.32 1.56
N SER A 9 1.76 -10.62 1.42
CA SER A 9 0.49 -11.22 1.81
C SER A 9 0.21 -11.07 3.30
N LYS A 10 1.24 -11.13 4.17
CA LYS A 10 1.08 -10.90 5.61
C LYS A 10 0.71 -9.45 5.91
N HIS A 11 1.35 -8.49 5.25
CA HIS A 11 1.00 -7.07 5.40
C HIS A 11 -0.41 -6.79 4.90
N PHE A 12 -0.79 -7.33 3.74
CA PHE A 12 -2.14 -7.16 3.20
C PHE A 12 -3.20 -7.83 4.08
N ALA A 13 -2.95 -9.04 4.58
CA ALA A 13 -3.86 -9.72 5.51
C ALA A 13 -4.01 -8.92 6.83
N ALA A 14 -2.94 -8.32 7.35
CA ALA A 14 -3.02 -7.45 8.53
C ALA A 14 -3.83 -6.17 8.26
N ILE A 15 -3.71 -5.59 7.07
CA ILE A 15 -4.48 -4.43 6.61
C ILE A 15 -5.97 -4.80 6.48
N GLU A 16 -6.28 -5.92 5.86
CA GLU A 16 -7.65 -6.45 5.74
C GLU A 16 -8.26 -6.72 7.10
N LYS A 17 -7.50 -7.30 8.03
CA LYS A 17 -7.96 -7.56 9.40
C LYS A 17 -8.20 -6.29 10.21
N LYS A 18 -7.37 -5.25 10.02
CA LYS A 18 -7.52 -3.97 10.74
C LYS A 18 -8.60 -3.07 10.16
N HIS A 19 -8.67 -2.98 8.84
CA HIS A 19 -9.51 -2.00 8.16
C HIS A 19 -10.74 -2.61 7.48
N GLY A 20 -10.89 -3.94 7.47
CA GLY A 20 -12.03 -4.65 6.90
C GLY A 20 -12.08 -4.66 5.36
N GLU A 21 -11.12 -4.03 4.69
CA GLU A 21 -11.09 -3.89 3.24
C GLU A 21 -9.81 -4.46 2.62
N LYS A 22 -9.99 -5.04 1.43
CA LYS A 22 -8.90 -5.62 0.64
C LYS A 22 -7.83 -4.59 0.33
N ALA A 23 -6.57 -5.01 0.35
CA ALA A 23 -5.44 -4.21 -0.14
C ALA A 23 -5.72 -3.56 -1.51
N ALA A 24 -6.40 -4.28 -2.41
CA ALA A 24 -6.81 -3.77 -3.71
C ALA A 24 -7.75 -2.55 -3.65
N ALA A 25 -8.63 -2.46 -2.64
CA ALA A 25 -9.48 -1.29 -2.44
C ALA A 25 -8.64 -0.07 -2.04
N TRP A 26 -7.64 -0.25 -1.18
CA TRP A 26 -6.67 0.78 -0.80
C TRP A 26 -5.84 1.25 -1.99
N LEU A 27 -5.36 0.32 -2.82
CA LEU A 27 -4.65 0.64 -4.06
C LEU A 27 -5.52 1.45 -5.03
N LYS A 28 -6.83 1.17 -5.09
CA LYS A 28 -7.78 1.95 -5.89
C LYS A 28 -7.95 3.36 -5.35
N ARG A 29 -8.05 3.54 -4.03
CA ARG A 29 -8.08 4.86 -3.38
C ARG A 29 -6.82 5.68 -3.64
N LEU A 30 -5.64 5.06 -3.54
CA LEU A 30 -4.39 5.72 -3.90
C LEU A 30 -4.36 6.15 -5.37
N LYS A 31 -4.95 5.34 -6.26
CA LYS A 31 -5.08 5.67 -7.68
C LYS A 31 -6.03 6.85 -7.91
N ASP A 32 -7.08 6.96 -7.09
CA ASP A 32 -8.06 8.04 -7.11
C ASP A 32 -7.50 9.34 -6.51
N LEU A 33 -6.58 9.23 -5.54
CA LEU A 33 -5.90 10.35 -4.87
C LEU A 33 -5.13 11.27 -5.85
N ASN A 34 -4.91 10.82 -7.10
CA ASN A 34 -4.30 11.57 -8.21
C ASN A 34 -3.00 12.31 -7.84
N THR A 35 -2.26 11.79 -6.86
CA THR A 35 -0.97 12.30 -6.41
C THR A 35 0.09 11.25 -6.64
N ASP A 36 1.17 11.63 -7.32
CA ASP A 36 2.36 10.80 -7.52
C ASP A 36 3.34 10.89 -6.33
N LYS A 37 3.12 11.84 -5.41
CA LYS A 37 4.02 12.05 -4.28
C LYS A 37 3.91 10.92 -3.29
N TYR A 38 4.99 10.17 -3.17
CA TYR A 38 5.14 9.08 -2.21
C TYR A 38 4.78 9.48 -0.78
N GLN A 39 5.25 10.67 -0.35
CA GLN A 39 4.96 11.18 1.00
C GLN A 39 3.47 11.49 1.20
N GLU A 40 2.79 12.06 0.20
CA GLU A 40 1.34 12.34 0.29
C GLU A 40 0.52 11.06 0.33
N GLN A 41 0.90 10.04 -0.46
CA GLN A 41 0.24 8.73 -0.41
C GLN A 41 0.42 8.05 0.96
N ILE A 42 1.61 8.16 1.57
CA ILE A 42 1.84 7.63 2.92
C ILE A 42 1.06 8.43 3.96
N ALA A 43 1.09 9.77 3.90
CA ALA A 43 0.34 10.63 4.80
C ALA A 43 -1.16 10.33 4.71
N PHE A 44 -1.70 10.16 3.50
CA PHE A 44 -3.09 9.77 3.29
C PHE A 44 -3.45 8.48 4.03
N LEU A 45 -2.67 7.41 3.87
CA LEU A 45 -2.92 6.15 4.56
C LEU A 45 -2.73 6.26 6.09
N ARG A 46 -1.73 7.00 6.54
CA ARG A 46 -1.41 7.12 7.97
C ARG A 46 -2.41 8.02 8.71
N GLU A 47 -2.73 9.18 8.15
CA GLU A 47 -3.55 10.21 8.79
C GLU A 47 -5.04 9.94 8.60
N ASN A 48 -5.48 9.55 7.39
CA ASN A 48 -6.91 9.32 7.13
C ASN A 48 -7.37 7.95 7.60
N HIS A 49 -6.46 6.97 7.60
CA HIS A 49 -6.82 5.57 7.82
C HIS A 49 -6.05 4.91 8.97
N GLY A 50 -5.08 5.57 9.61
CA GLY A 50 -4.37 5.02 10.77
C GLY A 50 -3.37 3.90 10.41
N PHE A 51 -2.89 3.85 9.16
CA PHE A 51 -1.89 2.88 8.77
C PHE A 51 -0.56 3.13 9.48
N SER A 52 0.19 2.05 9.74
CA SER A 52 1.57 2.14 10.19
C SER A 52 2.50 2.46 9.02
N GLN A 53 3.65 3.08 9.30
CA GLN A 53 4.68 3.42 8.30
C GLN A 53 5.00 2.23 7.37
N ALA A 54 5.19 1.04 7.92
CA ALA A 54 5.50 -0.17 7.14
C ALA A 54 4.35 -0.61 6.23
N HIS A 55 3.11 -0.58 6.71
CA HIS A 55 1.93 -0.94 5.91
C HIS A 55 1.67 0.07 4.79
N ALA A 56 1.79 1.36 5.10
CA ALA A 56 1.66 2.42 4.12
C ALA A 56 2.75 2.32 3.03
N ASN A 57 4.00 2.10 3.44
CA ASN A 57 5.12 1.90 2.52
C ASN A 57 4.88 0.69 1.58
N ALA A 58 4.50 -0.47 2.14
CA ALA A 58 4.21 -1.66 1.34
C ALA A 58 3.11 -1.44 0.29
N LEU A 59 2.03 -0.75 0.65
CA LEU A 59 0.94 -0.39 -0.25
C LEU A 59 1.40 0.56 -1.36
N VAL A 60 2.13 1.63 -1.00
CA VAL A 60 2.60 2.63 -1.94
C VAL A 60 3.64 2.05 -2.91
N MET A 61 4.58 1.23 -2.43
CA MET A 61 5.53 0.52 -3.30
C MET A 61 4.82 -0.41 -4.28
N TYR A 62 3.78 -1.13 -3.82
CA TYR A 62 2.98 -1.98 -4.69
C TYR A 62 2.18 -1.15 -5.71
N HIS A 63 1.57 -0.05 -5.27
CA HIS A 63 0.78 0.87 -6.08
C HIS A 63 1.60 1.52 -7.21
N ARG A 64 2.77 2.06 -6.86
CA ARG A 64 3.68 2.70 -7.81
C ARG A 64 4.30 1.71 -8.78
N GLY A 65 4.17 0.41 -8.49
CA GLY A 65 4.79 -0.65 -9.24
C GLY A 65 6.30 -0.54 -9.11
N SER A 66 6.91 -1.38 -8.28
CA SER A 66 8.30 -1.76 -8.47
C SER A 66 8.43 -2.48 -9.82
N ARG A 67 8.32 -1.74 -10.92
CA ARG A 67 9.13 -2.01 -12.10
C ARG A 67 10.55 -1.81 -11.62
N SER A 68 11.21 -2.92 -11.31
CA SER A 68 12.66 -2.98 -11.44
C SER A 68 12.95 -2.42 -12.83
N SER A 69 13.32 -1.14 -12.87
CA SER A 69 13.80 -0.50 -14.08
C SER A 69 15.13 -1.18 -14.38
N ASN A 70 15.07 -2.08 -15.36
CA ASN A 70 16.12 -2.64 -16.21
C ASN A 70 17.57 -2.60 -15.71
#